data_AF-A0A4S2S919-F1
#
_entry.id   AF-A0A4S2S919-F1
#
_cell.length_a   1.000
_cell.length_b   1.000
_cell.length_c   1.000
_cell.angle_alpha   90.00
_cell.angle_beta   90.00
_cell.angle_gamma   90.00
#
_symmetry.space_group_name_H-M   'P 1'
#
loop_
_entity.id
_entity.type
_entity.pdbx_description
1 polymer ?
#
loop_
_entity_poly.entity_id
_entity_poly.type
_entity_poly.pdbx_seq_one_letter_code
_entity_poly.pdbx_strand_id
1 'polypeptide(L)'
;MPKAHPEERRVRQEWRQFPGNAILIKQNGKAHVPGACDHMTEDEVRPPRWGWILDPSPGDWGRIGESSPAIATGGNAQLRATSRCMTCMGTLGS
;
A
#
# COMPACT_ATOMS: atom_id res chain seq x y z
N MET A 1 -16.60 6.14 39.14
CA MET A 1 -16.27 5.57 37.82
C MET A 1 -16.35 6.67 36.77
N PRO A 2 -15.30 6.89 35.98
CA PRO A 2 -15.56 7.18 34.57
C PRO A 2 -14.61 6.36 33.67
N LYS A 3 -15.20 5.55 32.79
CA LYS A 3 -14.51 4.93 31.66
C LYS A 3 -14.67 5.90 30.47
N ALA A 4 -13.86 6.94 30.46
CA ALA A 4 -13.62 7.69 29.23
C ALA A 4 -12.79 6.76 28.33
N HIS A 5 -13.43 6.15 27.35
CA HIS A 5 -12.72 5.49 26.26
C HIS A 5 -11.91 6.59 25.58
N PRO A 6 -10.57 6.53 25.58
CA PRO A 6 -9.80 7.44 24.77
C PRO A 6 -10.22 7.15 23.34
N GLU A 7 -10.73 8.17 22.67
CA GLU A 7 -10.87 8.17 21.23
C GLU A 7 -9.57 7.61 20.68
N GLU A 8 -9.65 6.39 20.14
CA GLU A 8 -8.58 5.73 19.41
C GLU A 8 -8.33 6.63 18.21
N ARG A 9 -7.54 7.67 18.46
CA ARG A 9 -6.83 8.48 17.49
C ARG A 9 -6.06 7.46 16.72
N ARG A 10 -6.68 6.89 15.67
CA ARG A 10 -6.13 5.83 14.83
C ARG A 10 -4.71 6.25 14.62
N VAL A 11 -3.78 5.59 15.30
CA VAL A 11 -2.38 5.93 15.20
C VAL A 11 -2.12 5.55 13.76
N ARG A 12 -2.19 6.53 12.85
CA ARG A 12 -1.77 6.33 11.47
C ARG A 12 -0.38 5.81 11.66
N GLN A 13 -0.20 4.54 11.37
CA GLN A 13 1.08 3.92 11.59
C GLN A 13 2.09 4.77 10.81
N GLU A 14 3.16 5.20 11.47
CA GLU A 14 4.13 6.06 10.83
C GLU A 14 4.87 5.23 9.78
N TRP A 15 4.59 5.48 8.51
CA TRP A 15 5.34 4.93 7.38
C TRP A 15 6.60 5.76 7.23
N ARG A 16 7.73 5.21 7.68
CA ARG A 16 9.04 5.88 7.71
C ARG A 16 9.94 5.46 6.55
N GLN A 17 9.81 4.21 6.12
CA GLN A 17 10.65 3.60 5.07
C GLN A 17 10.03 3.76 3.69
N PHE A 18 8.71 3.85 3.60
CA PHE A 18 7.99 3.97 2.33
C PHE A 18 7.36 5.35 2.19
N PRO A 19 7.66 6.09 1.11
CA PRO A 19 7.05 7.38 0.87
C PRO A 19 5.55 7.20 0.59
N GLY A 20 4.73 8.20 0.92
CA GLY A 20 3.26 8.13 0.82
C GLY A 20 2.71 7.94 -0.60
N ASN A 21 3.54 8.08 -1.63
CA ASN A 21 3.21 7.81 -3.02
C ASN A 21 3.71 6.44 -3.52
N ALA A 22 4.45 5.67 -2.72
CA ALA A 22 4.95 4.36 -3.12
C ALA A 22 3.79 3.39 -3.42
N ILE A 23 4.05 2.45 -4.33
CA ILE A 23 3.14 1.34 -4.62
C ILE A 23 3.72 0.08 -4.00
N LEU A 24 3.01 -0.48 -3.03
CA LEU A 24 3.36 -1.72 -2.36
C LEU A 24 2.60 -2.87 -2.99
N ILE A 25 3.32 -3.93 -3.38
CA ILE A 25 2.79 -5.07 -4.12
C ILE A 25 2.86 -6.30 -3.24
N LYS A 26 1.68 -6.82 -2.89
CA LYS A 26 1.56 -8.06 -2.13
C LYS A 26 1.62 -9.26 -3.07
N GLN A 27 2.10 -10.41 -2.57
CA GLN A 27 2.20 -11.66 -3.34
C GLN A 27 0.90 -12.12 -4.02
N ASN A 28 -0.26 -11.67 -3.54
CA ASN A 28 -1.57 -12.01 -4.12
C ASN A 28 -1.97 -11.11 -5.30
N GLY A 29 -1.07 -10.26 -5.79
CA GLY A 29 -1.30 -9.37 -6.92
C GLY A 29 -2.12 -8.13 -6.60
N LYS A 30 -2.23 -7.74 -5.32
CA LYS A 30 -2.87 -6.48 -4.90
C LYS A 30 -1.84 -5.38 -4.64
N ALA A 31 -2.13 -4.20 -5.17
CA ALA A 31 -1.41 -2.97 -4.91
C ALA A 31 -2.03 -2.22 -3.72
N HIS A 32 -1.15 -1.64 -2.91
CA HIS A 32 -1.47 -0.82 -1.75
C HIS A 32 -0.61 0.44 -1.76
N VAL A 33 -1.05 1.46 -1.02
CA VAL A 33 -0.29 2.70 -0.80
C VAL A 33 -0.06 2.86 0.70
N PRO A 34 1.17 3.21 1.14
CA PRO A 34 1.50 3.46 2.53
C PRO A 34 0.49 4.40 3.20
N GLY A 35 -0.14 3.94 4.29
CA GLY A 35 -1.05 4.74 5.11
C GLY A 35 -2.43 5.00 4.52
N ALA A 36 -2.72 4.56 3.29
CA ALA A 36 -4.03 4.70 2.66
C ALA A 36 -5.04 3.62 3.09
N CYS A 37 -4.58 2.52 3.71
CA CYS A 37 -5.44 1.51 4.33
C CYS A 37 -4.79 0.94 5.60
N ASP A 38 -5.62 0.33 6.45
CA ASP A 38 -5.25 -0.31 7.72
C ASP A 38 -5.07 -1.83 7.61
N HIS A 39 -5.09 -2.39 6.41
CA HIS A 39 -4.94 -3.84 6.16
C HIS A 39 -3.51 -4.36 6.29
N MET A 40 -2.55 -3.46 6.41
CA MET A 40 -1.13 -3.79 6.41
C MET A 40 -0.36 -2.74 7.19
N THR A 41 0.79 -3.16 7.67
CA THR A 41 1.71 -2.36 8.45
C THR A 41 3.08 -2.27 7.79
N GLU A 42 3.86 -1.23 8.07
CA GLU A 42 5.22 -1.08 7.53
C GLU A 42 6.10 -2.30 7.84
N ASP A 43 5.98 -2.87 9.05
CA ASP A 43 6.76 -4.03 9.49
C ASP A 43 6.44 -5.32 8.70
N GLU A 44 5.21 -5.45 8.18
CA GLU A 44 4.79 -6.58 7.34
C GLU A 44 5.33 -6.48 5.91
N VAL A 45 5.71 -5.29 5.44
CA VAL A 45 6.13 -5.02 4.07
C VAL A 45 7.58 -5.44 3.89
N ARG A 46 7.79 -6.76 3.77
CA ARG A 46 9.11 -7.37 3.62
C ARG A 46 9.13 -8.43 2.53
N PRO A 47 10.26 -8.58 1.80
CA PRO A 47 10.44 -9.69 0.90
C PRO A 47 10.46 -11.03 1.68
N PRO A 48 10.10 -12.16 1.02
CA PRO A 48 9.70 -12.29 -0.38
C PRO A 48 8.20 -12.03 -0.62
N ARG A 49 7.41 -11.79 0.44
CA ARG A 49 5.95 -11.65 0.33
C ARG A 49 5.49 -10.31 -0.24
N TRP A 50 6.39 -9.34 -0.22
CA TRP A 50 6.17 -7.98 -0.71
C TRP A 50 7.27 -7.53 -1.68
N GLY A 51 6.85 -6.75 -2.66
CA GLY A 51 7.70 -5.91 -3.49
C GLY A 51 7.12 -4.50 -3.51
N TRP A 52 7.85 -3.55 -4.08
CA TRP A 52 7.42 -2.16 -4.09
C TRP A 52 8.00 -1.37 -5.26
N ILE A 53 7.40 -0.21 -5.51
CA ILE A 53 7.87 0.85 -6.40
C ILE A 53 7.92 2.12 -5.53
N LEU A 54 9.13 2.64 -5.25
CA LEU A 54 9.29 3.79 -4.35
C LEU A 54 8.99 5.13 -5.03
N ASP A 55 9.26 5.23 -6.34
CA ASP A 55 9.07 6.44 -7.14
C ASP A 55 8.23 6.12 -8.38
N PRO A 56 6.90 5.90 -8.21
CA PRO A 56 6.02 5.66 -9.35
C PRO A 56 5.70 6.96 -10.08
N SER A 57 5.47 6.86 -11.39
CA SER A 57 5.04 7.99 -12.20
C SER A 57 3.65 8.48 -11.79
N PRO A 58 3.34 9.78 -11.93
CA PRO A 58 2.00 10.29 -11.70
C PRO A 58 0.96 9.52 -12.53
N GLY A 59 -0.01 8.91 -11.86
CA GLY A 59 -1.07 8.12 -12.50
C GLY A 59 -0.78 6.63 -12.63
N ASP A 60 0.42 6.13 -12.27
CA ASP A 60 0.71 4.69 -12.26
C ASP A 60 -0.29 3.93 -11.39
N TRP A 61 -0.58 4.46 -10.19
CA TRP A 61 -1.62 3.92 -9.32
C TRP A 61 -2.96 3.77 -10.06
N GLY A 62 -3.44 4.83 -10.71
CA GLY A 62 -4.73 4.85 -11.41
C GLY A 62 -4.82 3.84 -12.56
N ARG A 63 -3.68 3.51 -13.19
CA ARG A 63 -3.60 2.58 -14.32
C ARG A 63 -3.53 1.11 -13.91
N ILE A 64 -3.27 0.80 -12.64
CA ILE A 64 -3.14 -0.60 -12.18
C ILE A 64 -4.43 -1.36 -12.47
N GLY A 65 -4.28 -2.39 -13.30
CA GLY A 65 -5.34 -3.29 -13.74
C GLY A 65 -4.75 -4.54 -14.41
N GLU A 66 -5.60 -5.46 -14.83
CA GLU A 66 -5.17 -6.70 -15.50
C GLU A 66 -4.40 -6.41 -16.80
N SER A 67 -4.80 -5.38 -17.55
CA SER A 67 -4.15 -4.95 -18.79
C SER A 67 -2.88 -4.11 -18.57
N SER A 68 -2.64 -3.65 -17.34
CA SER A 68 -1.51 -2.76 -17.00
C SER A 68 -1.06 -3.04 -15.58
N PRO A 69 -0.37 -4.18 -15.35
CA PRO A 69 0.10 -4.54 -14.03
C PRO A 69 1.25 -3.64 -13.58
N ALA A 70 1.25 -3.26 -12.30
CA ALA A 70 2.42 -2.64 -11.68
C ALA A 70 3.44 -3.73 -11.33
N ILE A 71 4.70 -3.51 -11.69
CA ILE A 71 5.80 -4.47 -11.47
C ILE A 71 6.71 -3.91 -10.37
N ALA A 72 7.01 -4.72 -9.36
CA ALA A 72 7.90 -4.31 -8.27
C ALA A 72 9.31 -4.05 -8.80
N THR A 73 9.91 -2.93 -8.38
CA THR A 73 11.30 -2.58 -8.68
C THR A 73 12.24 -2.79 -7.48
N GLY A 74 11.68 -2.95 -6.27
CA GLY A 74 12.41 -3.28 -5.05
C GLY A 74 11.69 -4.35 -4.20
N GLY A 75 12.40 -4.89 -3.21
CA GLY A 75 11.92 -6.01 -2.40
C GLY A 75 11.92 -7.29 -3.22
N ASN A 76 10.76 -7.93 -3.38
CA ASN A 76 10.58 -8.99 -4.36
C ASN A 76 10.17 -8.43 -5.73
N ALA A 77 11.17 -8.18 -6.59
CA ALA A 77 10.99 -7.66 -7.95
C ALA A 77 10.28 -8.63 -8.93
N GLN A 78 9.97 -9.86 -8.51
CA GLN A 78 9.18 -10.80 -9.31
C GLN A 78 7.68 -10.60 -9.14
N LEU A 79 7.26 -9.78 -8.16
CA LEU A 79 5.84 -9.55 -7.90
C LEU A 79 5.26 -8.50 -8.85
N ARG A 80 4.00 -8.73 -9.20
CA ARG A 80 3.19 -7.83 -10.02
C ARG A 80 1.81 -7.66 -9.42
N ALA A 81 1.29 -6.44 -9.40
CA ALA A 81 -0.09 -6.16 -9.00
C ALA A 81 -0.96 -5.92 -10.23
N THR A 82 -2.07 -6.66 -10.34
CA THR A 82 -3.09 -6.50 -11.39
C THR A 82 -4.36 -5.84 -10.86
N SER A 83 -4.43 -5.58 -9.56
CA SER A 83 -5.59 -4.93 -8.95
C SER A 83 -5.17 -4.02 -7.80
N ARG A 84 -5.98 -3.01 -7.53
CA ARG A 84 -5.79 -2.07 -6.42
C ARG A 84 -6.60 -2.51 -5.20
N CYS A 85 -6.09 -2.21 -4.02
CA CYS A 85 -6.86 -2.32 -2.80
C CYS A 85 -8.04 -1.34 -2.83
N MET A 86 -9.26 -1.84 -2.61
CA MET A 86 -10.49 -1.03 -2.64
C MET A 86 -10.48 0.09 -1.58
N THR A 87 -9.95 -0.18 -0.38
CA THR A 87 -9.82 0.83 0.68
C THR A 87 -8.84 1.93 0.28
N CYS A 88 -7.72 1.58 -0.37
CA CYS A 88 -6.78 2.58 -0.89
C CYS A 88 -7.44 3.44 -1.98
N MET A 89 -8.21 2.83 -2.90
CA MET A 89 -8.92 3.58 -3.94
C MET A 89 -9.93 4.57 -3.35
N GLY A 90 -10.70 4.17 -2.33
CA GLY A 90 -11.64 5.06 -1.65
C GLY A 90 -10.97 6.22 -0.91
N THR A 91 -9.73 6.02 -0.43
CA THR A 91 -8.99 7.03 0.34
C THR A 91 -8.22 8.01 -0.56
N LEU A 92 -7.64 7.52 -1.67
CA LEU A 92 -6.79 8.32 -2.55
C LEU A 92 -7.55 9.01 -3.68
N GLY A 93 -8.78 8.59 -3.97
CA GLY A 93 -9.46 8.96 -5.19
C GLY A 93 -8.99 8.10 -6.38
N SER A 94 -9.78 8.14 -7.46
CA SER A 94 -9.55 7.36 -8.68
C SER A 94 -8.37 7.85 -9.49
#